data_AF-L2GXP5-F1
#
_entry.id   AF-L2GXP5-F1
#
_cell.length_a   1.000
_cell.length_b   1.000
_cell.length_c   1.000
_cell.angle_alpha   90.00
_cell.angle_beta   90.00
_cell.angle_gamma   90.00
#
_symmetry.space_group_name_H-M   'P 1'
#
loop_
_entity.id
_entity.type
_entity.pdbx_description
1 polymer ?
#
loop_
_entity_poly.entity_id
_entity_poly.type
_entity_poly.pdbx_seq_one_letter_code
_entity_poly.pdbx_strand_id
1 'polypeptide(L)'
;MEKFSNFNDPITGQNPFAPLPFKRPVLSRLLHLVYRVPLLLLFLIGINTVPLLIKIKCHGKPAKKMVSNSVTVFDAFVLRYLFPGHAQFHDVNAFMVYEGAAILFIEECASNGRMVTRFKADVSCNGAIYMKYCNECVYVLGSKSVFYWRFLMCKGSLTVNVYELRHSGEYARITGVARSVLGAQDKKKFGVAMNRKRRSLIKQCR
;
A
#
# COMPACT_ATOMS: atom_id res chain seq x y z
N MET A 1 3.90 -21.67 9.30
CA MET A 1 3.03 -20.64 8.68
C MET A 1 1.66 -20.55 9.35
N GLU A 2 1.25 -21.56 10.13
CA GLU A 2 0.00 -21.55 10.94
C GLU A 2 -0.08 -20.40 11.96
N LYS A 3 1.03 -19.99 12.59
CA LYS A 3 1.03 -18.83 13.51
C LYS A 3 0.55 -17.52 12.87
N PHE A 4 0.51 -17.42 11.55
CA PHE A 4 0.07 -16.23 10.82
C PHE A 4 -1.12 -16.52 9.90
N SER A 5 -1.75 -17.70 9.97
CA SER A 5 -2.93 -18.02 9.16
C SER A 5 -4.11 -17.10 9.49
N ASN A 6 -4.25 -16.74 10.77
CA ASN A 6 -5.32 -15.90 11.27
C ASN A 6 -4.95 -14.40 11.32
N PHE A 7 -3.72 -14.03 10.96
CA PHE A 7 -3.34 -12.62 10.88
C PHE A 7 -4.06 -12.02 9.68
N ASN A 8 -4.87 -10.99 9.90
CA ASN A 8 -5.41 -10.14 8.85
C ASN A 8 -4.71 -8.79 8.95
N ASP A 9 -4.05 -8.39 7.87
CA ASP A 9 -3.47 -7.07 7.76
C ASP A 9 -4.60 -6.04 7.77
N PRO A 10 -4.60 -5.07 8.69
CA PRO A 10 -5.63 -4.05 8.76
C PRO A 10 -5.81 -3.28 7.45
N ILE A 11 -4.70 -3.01 6.73
CA ILE A 11 -4.66 -2.25 5.47
C ILE A 11 -5.44 -2.98 4.38
N THR A 12 -5.12 -4.26 4.17
CA THR A 12 -5.78 -5.07 3.14
C THR A 12 -7.03 -5.80 3.65
N GLY A 13 -7.24 -5.89 4.96
CA GLY A 13 -8.24 -6.73 5.62
C GLY A 13 -8.02 -8.23 5.44
N GLN A 14 -6.86 -8.62 4.91
CA GLN A 14 -6.64 -9.96 4.39
C GLN A 14 -5.35 -10.54 4.90
N ASN A 15 -5.12 -11.80 4.56
CA ASN A 15 -3.88 -12.43 4.90
C ASN A 15 -2.78 -12.09 3.86
N PRO A 16 -1.79 -11.17 4.03
CA PRO A 16 -0.78 -10.97 2.98
C PRO A 16 0.22 -12.10 2.70
N PHE A 17 0.07 -13.30 3.31
CA PHE A 17 0.71 -14.53 2.85
C PHE A 17 -0.26 -15.46 2.09
N ALA A 18 -1.55 -15.11 2.03
CA ALA A 18 -2.56 -15.76 1.22
C ALA A 18 -2.71 -15.01 -0.13
N PRO A 19 -3.01 -15.73 -1.23
CA PRO A 19 -3.37 -15.07 -2.47
C PRO A 19 -4.65 -14.25 -2.26
N LEU A 20 -4.67 -13.02 -2.79
CA LEU A 20 -5.88 -12.18 -2.74
C LEU A 20 -7.02 -12.89 -3.51
N PRO A 21 -8.24 -12.97 -2.98
CA PRO A 21 -9.39 -13.48 -3.69
C PRO A 21 -9.74 -12.46 -4.78
N PHE A 22 -9.28 -12.73 -6.00
CA PHE A 22 -9.64 -11.94 -7.16
C PHE A 22 -11.04 -12.30 -7.62
N LYS A 23 -11.86 -11.28 -7.89
CA LYS A 23 -13.17 -11.51 -8.50
C LYS A 23 -12.98 -12.15 -9.87
N ARG A 24 -13.80 -13.17 -10.19
CA ARG A 24 -13.80 -13.80 -11.51
C ARG A 24 -14.02 -12.76 -12.61
N PRO A 25 -13.30 -12.86 -13.75
CA PRO A 25 -13.56 -12.02 -14.90
C PRO A 25 -14.99 -12.32 -15.41
N VAL A 26 -15.77 -11.28 -15.62
CA VAL A 26 -17.13 -11.36 -16.18
C VAL A 26 -17.10 -10.65 -17.53
N LEU A 27 -17.81 -11.15 -18.53
CA LEU A 27 -17.80 -10.59 -19.89
C LEU A 27 -18.16 -9.09 -19.89
N SER A 28 -19.08 -8.66 -19.04
CA SER A 28 -19.46 -7.26 -18.86
C SER A 28 -18.32 -6.35 -18.40
N ARG A 29 -17.27 -6.89 -17.80
CA ARG A 29 -16.07 -6.14 -17.38
C ARG A 29 -15.09 -5.89 -18.53
N LEU A 30 -15.19 -6.63 -19.63
CA LEU A 30 -14.38 -6.36 -20.83
C LEU A 30 -14.74 -5.01 -21.44
N LEU A 31 -16.00 -4.58 -21.35
CA LEU A 31 -16.43 -3.24 -21.78
C LEU A 31 -15.67 -2.12 -21.07
N HIS A 32 -15.20 -2.35 -19.83
CA HIS A 32 -14.38 -1.38 -19.14
C HIS A 32 -13.01 -1.15 -19.80
N LEU A 33 -12.48 -2.13 -20.52
CA LEU A 33 -11.18 -1.99 -21.19
C LEU A 33 -11.20 -0.93 -22.27
N VAL A 34 -12.31 -0.78 -23.01
CA VAL A 34 -12.44 0.15 -24.13
C VAL A 34 -12.10 1.58 -23.70
N TYR A 35 -12.63 2.04 -22.55
CA TYR A 35 -12.37 3.39 -22.06
C TYR A 35 -11.19 3.47 -21.09
N ARG A 36 -10.84 2.39 -20.37
CA ARG A 36 -9.77 2.43 -19.35
C ARG A 36 -8.38 2.19 -19.90
N VAL A 37 -8.22 1.45 -20.99
CA VAL A 37 -6.92 1.28 -21.65
C VAL A 37 -6.36 2.63 -22.09
N PRO A 38 -7.13 3.50 -22.80
CA PRO A 38 -6.68 4.86 -23.10
C PRO A 38 -6.31 5.67 -21.86
N LEU A 39 -7.11 5.60 -20.79
CA LEU A 39 -6.83 6.30 -19.53
C LEU A 39 -5.53 5.81 -18.87
N LEU A 40 -5.23 4.51 -18.96
CA LEU A 40 -3.97 3.95 -18.48
C LEU A 40 -2.79 4.41 -19.33
N LEU A 41 -2.94 4.50 -20.65
CA LEU A 41 -1.88 5.04 -21.52
C LEU A 41 -1.57 6.50 -21.16
N LEU A 42 -2.59 7.33 -20.93
CA LEU A 42 -2.42 8.70 -20.45
C LEU A 42 -1.73 8.73 -19.07
N PHE A 43 -2.07 7.80 -18.18
CA PHE A 43 -1.37 7.65 -16.90
C PHE A 43 0.12 7.37 -17.07
N LEU A 44 0.48 6.47 -17.99
CA LEU A 44 1.88 6.11 -18.27
C LEU A 44 2.69 7.29 -18.83
N ILE A 45 2.03 8.24 -19.50
CA ILE A 45 2.65 9.49 -20.01
C ILE A 45 2.77 10.55 -18.90
N GLY A 46 2.26 10.28 -17.69
CA GLY A 46 2.39 11.15 -16.51
C GLY A 46 1.16 12.01 -16.23
N ILE A 47 0.08 11.86 -16.99
CA ILE A 47 -1.18 12.56 -16.73
C ILE A 47 -1.90 11.87 -15.57
N ASN A 48 -2.33 12.62 -14.56
CA ASN A 48 -3.02 12.06 -13.40
C ASN A 48 -4.47 11.63 -13.73
N THR A 49 -4.64 10.46 -14.34
CA THR A 49 -5.95 9.86 -14.66
C THR A 49 -6.44 8.90 -13.56
N VAL A 50 -5.70 8.75 -12.46
CA VAL A 50 -6.05 7.83 -11.36
C VAL A 50 -7.47 8.07 -10.81
N PRO A 51 -7.93 9.32 -10.58
CA PRO A 51 -9.30 9.56 -10.11
C PRO A 51 -10.41 9.07 -11.07
N LEU A 52 -10.08 8.87 -12.36
CA LEU A 52 -11.00 8.32 -13.36
C LEU A 52 -10.97 6.78 -13.40
N LEU A 53 -9.85 6.17 -13.00
CA LEU A 53 -9.66 4.72 -12.99
C LEU A 53 -10.26 4.06 -11.74
N ILE A 54 -10.17 4.73 -10.58
CA ILE A 54 -10.62 4.22 -9.29
C ILE A 54 -11.59 5.18 -8.59
N LYS A 55 -12.58 4.62 -7.89
CA LYS A 55 -13.47 5.41 -7.05
C LYS A 55 -12.76 5.77 -5.74
N ILE A 56 -12.52 7.05 -5.52
CA ILE A 56 -11.84 7.55 -4.31
C ILE A 56 -12.89 8.11 -3.34
N LYS A 57 -12.86 7.67 -2.09
CA LYS A 57 -13.61 8.26 -0.97
C LYS A 57 -12.62 8.79 0.04
N CYS A 58 -12.76 10.06 0.43
CA CYS A 58 -11.92 10.68 1.44
C CYS A 58 -12.78 11.08 2.65
N HIS A 59 -12.28 10.79 3.85
CA HIS A 59 -12.90 11.14 5.12
C HIS A 59 -11.88 11.87 6.01
N GLY A 60 -12.33 12.92 6.70
CA GLY A 60 -11.48 13.75 7.56
C GLY A 60 -10.95 15.00 6.88
N LYS A 61 -10.23 15.83 7.64
CA LYS A 61 -9.64 17.10 7.17
C LYS A 61 -8.12 16.96 7.05
N PRO A 62 -7.50 17.56 6.02
CA PRO A 62 -6.05 17.53 5.87
C PRO A 62 -5.36 18.30 6.99
N ALA A 63 -4.20 17.79 7.41
CA ALA A 63 -3.29 18.50 8.30
C ALA A 63 -2.06 19.00 7.55
N LYS A 64 -1.29 19.92 8.14
CA LYS A 64 -0.07 20.47 7.52
C LYS A 64 1.00 19.39 7.34
N LYS A 65 1.28 18.62 8.39
CA LYS A 65 2.28 17.54 8.40
C LYS A 65 1.57 16.22 8.61
N MET A 66 1.53 15.38 7.58
CA MET A 66 0.85 14.09 7.61
C MET A 66 1.81 12.94 7.36
N VAL A 67 1.50 11.77 7.92
CA VAL A 67 2.19 10.52 7.64
C VAL A 67 1.22 9.56 6.96
N SER A 68 1.65 8.87 5.91
CA SER A 68 0.80 7.97 5.13
C SER A 68 1.41 6.58 5.02
N ASN A 69 0.58 5.54 5.02
CA ASN A 69 0.99 4.24 4.51
C ASN A 69 1.27 4.32 3.01
N SER A 70 2.07 3.38 2.50
CA SER A 70 2.27 3.15 1.08
C SER A 70 1.82 1.74 0.74
N VAL A 71 0.90 1.62 -0.21
CA VAL A 71 0.18 0.41 -0.62
C VAL A 71 0.38 0.14 -2.10
N THR A 72 0.35 1.18 -2.94
CA THR A 72 0.39 1.00 -4.41
C THR A 72 1.18 2.10 -5.12
N VAL A 73 1.48 1.87 -6.40
CA VAL A 73 2.09 2.88 -7.28
C VAL A 73 1.19 4.09 -7.54
N PHE A 74 -0.12 3.97 -7.26
CA PHE A 74 -1.08 5.05 -7.47
C PHE A 74 -1.11 6.06 -6.32
N ASP A 75 -0.51 5.73 -5.18
CA ASP A 75 -0.65 6.50 -3.94
C ASP A 75 -0.21 7.95 -4.09
N ALA A 76 0.94 8.18 -4.71
CA ALA A 76 1.43 9.53 -4.97
C ALA A 76 0.44 10.37 -5.79
N PHE A 77 -0.16 9.77 -6.81
CA PHE A 77 -1.12 10.41 -7.71
C PHE A 77 -2.47 10.67 -7.03
N VAL A 78 -2.93 9.73 -6.21
CA VAL A 78 -4.12 9.90 -5.37
C VAL A 78 -3.91 11.06 -4.41
N LEU A 79 -2.78 11.09 -3.70
CA LEU A 79 -2.52 12.12 -2.71
C LEU A 79 -2.33 13.50 -3.35
N ARG A 80 -1.73 13.59 -4.54
CA ARG A 80 -1.70 14.85 -5.32
C ARG A 80 -3.10 15.35 -5.69
N TYR A 81 -4.01 14.42 -5.98
CA TYR A 81 -5.41 14.75 -6.31
C TYR A 81 -6.19 15.19 -5.07
N LEU A 82 -6.06 14.48 -3.95
CA LEU A 82 -6.81 14.76 -2.72
C LEU A 82 -6.25 15.95 -1.93
N PHE A 83 -4.94 16.14 -1.94
CA PHE A 83 -4.22 17.11 -1.13
C PHE A 83 -3.28 17.94 -2.02
N PRO A 84 -3.84 18.79 -2.91
CA PRO A 84 -3.03 19.65 -3.76
C PRO A 84 -2.20 20.61 -2.91
N GLY A 85 -0.92 20.76 -3.27
CA GLY A 85 0.03 21.61 -2.53
C GLY A 85 0.80 20.89 -1.42
N HIS A 86 0.44 19.65 -1.07
CA HIS A 86 1.25 18.85 -0.15
C HIS A 86 2.45 18.23 -0.87
N ALA A 87 3.65 18.59 -0.43
CA ALA A 87 4.88 17.95 -0.89
C ALA A 87 4.98 16.51 -0.35
N GLN A 88 5.40 15.57 -1.18
CA GLN A 88 5.48 14.16 -0.81
C GLN A 88 6.92 13.74 -0.62
N PHE A 89 7.22 13.13 0.52
CA PHE A 89 8.56 12.73 0.90
C PHE A 89 8.62 11.25 1.28
N HIS A 90 9.74 10.62 0.97
CA HIS A 90 10.11 9.28 1.45
C HIS A 90 11.19 9.37 2.53
N ASP A 91 12.00 10.43 2.48
CA ASP A 91 13.03 10.71 3.48
C ASP A 91 12.46 11.52 4.66
N VAL A 92 12.70 10.99 5.87
CA VAL A 92 12.33 11.62 7.13
C VAL A 92 13.05 12.96 7.32
N ASN A 93 14.32 13.06 6.92
CA ASN A 93 15.10 14.28 7.12
C ASN A 93 14.56 15.43 6.25
N ALA A 94 14.33 15.15 4.96
CA ALA A 94 13.68 16.11 4.06
C ALA A 94 12.29 16.53 4.57
N PHE A 95 11.51 15.59 5.09
CA PHE A 95 10.20 15.89 5.68
C PHE A 95 10.29 16.80 6.91
N MET A 96 11.26 16.60 7.80
CA MET A 96 11.41 17.42 9.00
C MET A 96 11.84 18.86 8.69
N VAL A 97 12.74 19.04 7.72
CA VAL A 97 13.26 20.37 7.34
C VAL A 97 12.24 21.19 6.54
N TYR A 98 11.34 20.54 5.82
CA TYR A 98 10.36 21.24 4.98
C TYR A 98 9.35 22.03 5.82
N GLU A 99 9.20 23.34 5.63
CA GLU A 99 8.28 24.14 6.44
C GLU A 99 6.82 24.13 5.97
N GLY A 100 6.57 23.67 4.74
CA GLY A 100 5.25 23.66 4.11
C GLY A 100 4.38 22.46 4.49
N ALA A 101 3.25 22.35 3.77
CA ALA A 101 2.36 21.21 3.87
C ALA A 101 3.01 19.98 3.24
N ALA A 102 3.14 18.88 3.99
CA ALA A 102 3.87 17.71 3.54
C ALA A 102 3.24 16.39 3.99
N ILE A 103 3.43 15.37 3.16
CA ILE A 103 3.05 13.98 3.45
C ILE A 103 4.32 13.13 3.40
N LEU A 104 4.65 12.51 4.52
CA LEU A 104 5.71 11.49 4.59
C LEU A 104 5.09 10.13 4.31
N PHE A 105 5.54 9.47 3.24
CA PHE A 105 5.32 8.04 3.09
C PHE A 105 6.20 7.32 4.10
N ILE A 106 5.57 6.55 4.99
CA ILE A 106 6.30 5.80 5.98
C ILE A 106 6.99 4.62 5.28
N GLU A 107 8.28 4.77 4.95
CA GLU A 107 9.10 3.67 4.45
C GLU A 107 9.61 2.78 5.58
N GLU A 108 9.15 1.53 5.62
CA GLU A 108 9.98 0.31 5.60
C GLU A 108 9.09 -0.93 5.81
N CYS A 109 8.70 -1.57 4.71
CA CYS A 109 8.90 -3.01 4.49
C CYS A 109 8.71 -3.31 3.00
N ALA A 110 9.75 -3.07 2.20
CA ALA A 110 9.83 -3.53 0.82
C ALA A 110 10.00 -5.06 0.79
N SER A 111 8.91 -5.81 0.94
CA SER A 111 8.86 -7.22 0.53
C SER A 111 7.42 -7.70 0.46
N ASN A 112 6.94 -8.03 -0.74
CA ASN A 112 6.20 -9.26 -1.06
C ASN A 112 5.49 -10.00 0.09
N GLY A 113 4.57 -9.33 0.79
CA GLY A 113 3.76 -9.91 1.86
C GLY A 113 4.22 -9.53 3.28
N ARG A 114 3.44 -8.62 3.88
CA ARG A 114 3.35 -8.30 5.32
C ARG A 114 4.54 -7.57 5.97
N MET A 115 4.35 -6.27 6.20
CA MET A 115 4.00 -5.67 7.50
C MET A 115 4.37 -4.19 7.46
N VAL A 116 3.54 -3.35 8.06
CA VAL A 116 3.73 -1.91 8.29
C VAL A 116 3.86 -1.77 9.81
N THR A 117 4.74 -1.03 10.48
CA THR A 117 5.57 0.14 10.21
C THR A 117 6.80 -0.01 11.12
N ARG A 118 8.02 0.19 10.61
CA ARG A 118 9.08 0.74 11.46
C ARG A 118 9.27 2.19 11.08
N PHE A 119 8.97 3.10 12.00
CA PHE A 119 9.53 4.44 11.95
C PHE A 119 11.03 4.31 12.18
N LYS A 120 11.85 4.68 11.19
CA LYS A 120 13.31 4.76 11.40
C LYS A 120 13.62 5.76 12.52
N ALA A 121 12.80 6.81 12.63
CA ALA A 121 12.73 7.75 13.75
C ALA A 121 11.28 8.23 13.93
N ASP A 122 10.85 8.48 15.17
CA ASP A 122 9.56 9.13 15.44
C ASP A 122 9.62 10.59 14.99
N VAL A 123 8.57 11.03 14.29
CA VAL A 123 8.50 12.35 13.65
C VAL A 123 7.31 13.12 14.20
N SER A 124 7.50 14.42 14.45
CA SER A 124 6.40 15.32 14.77
C SER A 124 5.48 15.46 13.55
N CYS A 125 4.21 15.10 13.71
CA CYS A 125 3.21 15.21 12.67
C CYS A 125 1.83 15.42 13.30
N ASN A 126 0.93 16.03 12.53
CA ASN A 126 -0.37 16.50 12.99
C ASN A 126 -1.51 15.66 12.40
N GLY A 127 -1.19 14.70 11.53
CA GLY A 127 -2.20 13.83 10.94
C GLY A 127 -1.65 12.52 10.40
N ALA A 128 -2.53 11.52 10.37
CA ALA A 128 -2.35 10.21 9.74
C ALA A 128 -3.21 10.14 8.50
N ILE A 129 -2.66 9.60 7.42
CA ILE A 129 -3.41 9.16 6.27
C ILE A 129 -3.39 7.64 6.26
N TYR A 130 -4.58 7.07 6.14
CA TYR A 130 -4.78 5.64 5.99
C TYR A 130 -5.49 5.36 4.67
N MET A 131 -4.72 4.82 3.72
CA MET A 131 -5.21 4.42 2.40
C MET A 131 -5.55 2.93 2.40
N LYS A 132 -6.82 2.62 2.12
CA LYS A 132 -7.33 1.25 1.98
C LYS A 132 -7.88 1.02 0.58
N TYR A 133 -7.12 0.30 -0.23
CA TYR A 133 -7.51 -0.13 -1.57
C TYR A 133 -8.34 -1.41 -1.53
N CYS A 134 -9.22 -1.58 -2.52
CA CYS A 134 -9.76 -2.90 -2.81
C CYS A 134 -8.65 -3.80 -3.42
N ASN A 135 -8.83 -5.11 -3.26
CA ASN A 135 -7.83 -6.12 -3.67
C ASN A 135 -7.40 -5.99 -5.13
N GLU A 136 -8.31 -5.59 -6.02
CA GLU A 136 -8.05 -5.48 -7.45
C GLU A 136 -7.12 -4.31 -7.81
N CYS A 137 -6.91 -3.37 -6.89
CA CYS A 137 -5.97 -2.26 -7.04
C CYS A 137 -4.60 -2.53 -6.41
N VAL A 138 -4.46 -3.60 -5.63
CA VAL A 138 -3.22 -3.96 -4.94
C VAL A 138 -2.47 -4.99 -5.77
N TYR A 139 -1.27 -4.63 -6.22
CA TYR A 139 -0.39 -5.58 -6.88
C TYR A 139 0.25 -6.50 -5.84
N VAL A 140 -0.18 -7.76 -5.83
CA VAL A 140 0.45 -8.82 -5.05
C VAL A 140 1.12 -9.77 -6.04
N LEU A 141 2.45 -9.91 -5.93
CA LEU A 141 3.30 -10.95 -6.51
C LEU A 141 2.79 -11.66 -7.78
N GLY A 142 3.54 -11.58 -8.88
CA GLY A 142 3.24 -12.31 -10.11
C GLY A 142 3.44 -11.47 -11.35
N SER A 143 2.72 -11.75 -12.44
CA SER A 143 2.86 -10.98 -13.67
C SER A 143 2.20 -9.58 -13.54
N LYS A 144 2.99 -8.53 -13.77
CA LYS A 144 2.49 -7.14 -13.80
C LYS A 144 1.44 -6.92 -14.89
N SER A 145 1.57 -7.60 -16.04
CA SER A 145 0.57 -7.49 -17.12
C SER A 145 -0.77 -8.05 -16.68
N VAL A 146 -0.79 -9.21 -16.01
CA VAL A 146 -2.02 -9.81 -15.46
C VAL A 146 -2.66 -8.89 -14.43
N PHE A 147 -1.86 -8.20 -13.62
CA PHE A 147 -2.37 -7.20 -12.70
C PHE A 147 -3.04 -6.03 -13.42
N TYR A 148 -2.38 -5.41 -14.40
CA TYR A 148 -2.96 -4.29 -15.15
C TYR A 148 -4.25 -4.69 -15.86
N TRP A 149 -4.28 -5.84 -16.54
CA TRP A 149 -5.50 -6.34 -17.18
C TRP A 149 -6.66 -6.48 -16.18
N ARG A 150 -6.40 -7.04 -15.00
CA ARG A 150 -7.41 -7.20 -13.94
C ARG A 150 -7.85 -5.87 -13.34
N PHE A 151 -6.90 -4.97 -13.08
CA PHE A 151 -7.15 -3.62 -12.58
C PHE A 151 -8.07 -2.85 -13.53
N LEU A 152 -7.80 -2.91 -14.84
CA LEU A 152 -8.63 -2.23 -15.84
C LEU A 152 -10.03 -2.84 -15.93
N MET A 153 -10.16 -4.17 -15.89
CA MET A 153 -11.48 -4.82 -15.92
C MET A 153 -12.32 -4.54 -14.65
N CYS A 154 -11.71 -4.32 -13.49
CA CYS A 154 -12.44 -4.23 -12.22
C CYS A 154 -12.69 -2.79 -11.78
N LYS A 155 -13.88 -2.49 -11.25
CA LYS A 155 -14.15 -1.18 -10.63
C LYS A 155 -13.39 -1.08 -9.31
N GLY A 156 -12.19 -0.49 -9.38
CA GLY A 156 -11.35 -0.23 -8.23
C GLY A 156 -11.97 0.80 -7.28
N SER A 157 -11.70 0.65 -6.00
CA SER A 157 -12.09 1.63 -4.99
C SER A 157 -11.00 1.84 -3.96
N LEU A 158 -10.85 3.08 -3.51
CA LEU A 158 -9.95 3.50 -2.46
C LEU A 158 -10.73 4.27 -1.40
N THR A 159 -10.54 3.90 -0.14
CA THR A 159 -10.98 4.72 1.00
C THR A 159 -9.75 5.33 1.65
N VAL A 160 -9.76 6.65 1.79
CA VAL A 160 -8.72 7.44 2.46
C VAL A 160 -9.33 8.02 3.72
N ASN A 161 -8.79 7.65 4.87
CA ASN A 161 -9.18 8.22 6.15
C ASN A 161 -8.04 9.08 6.68
N VAL A 162 -8.35 10.33 7.05
CA VAL A 162 -7.44 11.24 7.71
C VAL A 162 -7.78 11.30 9.20
N TYR A 163 -6.79 11.02 10.02
CA TYR A 163 -6.88 11.06 11.48
C TYR A 163 -5.97 12.14 12.03
N GLU A 164 -6.31 12.71 13.18
CA GLU A 164 -5.41 13.59 13.91
C GLU A 164 -4.39 12.75 14.69
N LEU A 165 -3.12 13.19 14.69
CA LEU A 165 -2.02 12.59 15.44
C LEU A 165 -1.21 13.69 16.12
N ARG A 166 -0.46 13.34 17.17
CA ARG A 166 0.57 14.23 17.75
C ARG A 166 1.98 13.87 17.31
N HIS A 167 2.23 12.59 17.02
CA HIS A 167 3.50 12.10 16.53
C HIS A 167 3.31 10.79 15.76
N SER A 168 4.30 10.46 14.93
CA SER A 168 4.21 9.32 14.02
C SER A 168 4.10 7.98 14.76
N GLY A 169 4.71 7.84 15.94
CA GLY A 169 4.59 6.65 16.78
C GLY A 169 3.15 6.25 17.17
N GLU A 170 2.18 7.18 17.15
CA GLU A 170 0.76 6.87 17.41
C GLU A 170 0.06 6.23 16.20
N TYR A 171 0.67 6.28 15.01
CA TYR A 171 0.06 5.85 13.75
C TYR A 171 -0.52 4.44 13.83
N ALA A 172 0.26 3.48 14.31
CA ALA A 172 -0.16 2.09 14.44
C ALA A 172 -1.36 1.91 15.38
N ARG A 173 -1.38 2.67 16.49
CA ARG A 173 -2.48 2.64 17.48
C ARG A 173 -3.77 3.22 16.89
N ILE A 174 -3.69 4.36 16.20
CA ILE A 174 -4.86 5.07 15.67
C ILE A 174 -5.43 4.39 14.44
N THR A 175 -4.58 3.92 13.53
CA THR A 175 -5.01 3.24 12.30
C THR A 175 -5.31 1.76 12.51
N GLY A 176 -5.01 1.21 13.68
CA GLY A 176 -5.13 -0.21 14.00
C GLY A 176 -4.12 -1.09 13.26
N VAL A 177 -3.16 -0.50 12.54
CA VAL A 177 -2.13 -1.22 11.78
C VAL A 177 -1.16 -1.92 12.72
N ALA A 178 -1.02 -3.24 12.58
CA ALA A 178 -0.21 -4.06 13.47
C ALA A 178 1.28 -3.71 13.36
N ARG A 179 1.85 -3.11 14.41
CA ARG A 179 3.29 -2.79 14.48
C ARG A 179 4.13 -4.07 14.38
N SER A 180 4.81 -4.30 13.26
CA SER A 180 5.79 -5.39 13.19
C SER A 180 7.13 -4.96 13.74
N VAL A 181 7.54 -5.57 14.84
CA VAL A 181 8.92 -5.52 15.29
C VAL A 181 9.55 -6.85 14.90
N LEU A 182 10.00 -6.98 13.64
CA LEU A 182 10.89 -8.09 13.28
C LEU A 182 12.30 -7.73 13.75
N GLY A 183 12.68 -8.23 14.92
CA GLY A 183 14.04 -8.07 15.44
C GLY A 183 15.08 -8.76 14.56
N ALA A 184 16.36 -8.44 14.77
CA ALA A 184 17.46 -9.08 14.03
C ALA A 184 17.46 -10.62 14.15
N GLN A 185 17.00 -11.14 15.31
CA GLN A 185 16.84 -12.57 15.53
C GLN A 185 15.68 -13.17 14.72
N ASP A 186 14.57 -12.45 14.56
CA ASP A 186 13.42 -12.92 13.77
C ASP A 186 13.74 -12.92 12.28
N LYS A 187 14.51 -11.93 11.80
CA LYS A 187 15.06 -11.91 10.43
C LYS A 187 15.98 -13.11 10.17
N LYS A 188 16.86 -13.47 11.11
CA LYS A 188 17.70 -14.69 11.00
C LYS A 188 16.84 -15.96 10.97
N LYS A 189 15.85 -16.09 11.86
CA LYS A 189 14.95 -17.26 11.89
C LYS A 189 14.15 -17.40 10.60
N PHE A 190 13.63 -16.29 10.05
CA PHE A 190 12.91 -16.30 8.77
C PHE A 190 13.82 -16.64 7.58
N GLY A 191 15.04 -16.09 7.54
CA GLY A 191 16.02 -16.39 6.49
C GLY A 191 16.43 -17.87 6.47
N VAL A 192 16.63 -18.47 7.65
CA VAL A 192 16.92 -19.91 7.78
C VAL A 192 15.73 -20.76 7.33
N ALA A 193 14.50 -20.38 7.68
CA ALA A 193 13.29 -21.10 7.28
C ALA A 193 13.06 -21.04 5.76
N MET A 194 13.29 -19.89 5.12
CA MET A 194 13.23 -19.71 3.66
C MET A 194 14.26 -20.57 2.93
N ASN A 195 15.50 -20.60 3.42
CA ASN A 195 16.57 -21.40 2.83
C ASN A 195 16.33 -22.91 2.97
N ARG A 196 15.74 -23.37 4.06
CA ARG A 196 15.33 -24.78 4.22
C ARG A 196 14.23 -25.18 3.23
N LYS A 197 13.23 -24.33 3.03
CA LYS A 197 12.12 -24.58 2.09
C LYS A 197 12.58 -24.61 0.63
N ARG A 198 13.54 -23.75 0.27
CA ARG A 198 14.15 -23.73 -1.07
C ARG A 198 14.95 -25.02 -1.34
N ARG A 199 15.66 -25.54 -0.34
CA ARG A 199 16.39 -26.82 -0.44
C ARG A 199 15.47 -28.04 -0.49
N SER A 200 14.32 -28.03 0.19
CA SER A 200 13.35 -29.13 0.11
C SER A 200 12.65 -29.21 -1.24
N LEU A 201 12.33 -28.06 -1.86
CA LEU A 201 11.76 -28.00 -3.22
C LEU A 201 12.75 -28.49 -4.28
N ILE A 202 14.04 -28.16 -4.15
CA ILE A 202 15.08 -28.66 -5.06
C ILE A 202 15.28 -30.18 -4.94
N LYS A 203 15.08 -30.75 -3.74
CA LYS A 203 15.15 -32.20 -3.52
C LYS A 203 13.90 -32.98 -3.99
N GLN A 204 12.76 -32.32 -4.17
CA GLN A 204 11.54 -32.95 -4.72
C GLN A 204 11.49 -32.93 -6.25
N CYS A 205 12.36 -32.17 -6.91
CA CYS A 205 12.48 -32.12 -8.37
C CYS A 205 13.68 -32.93 -8.92
N ARG A 206 14.26 -33.81 -8.10
CA ARG A 206 15.20 -34.86 -8.49
C ARG A 206 14.60 -36.20 -8.09
#